data_AF-A0A7X6YZG1-F1
#
_entry.id   AF-A0A7X6YZG1-F1
#
_cell.length_a   1.000
_cell.length_b   1.000
_cell.length_c   1.000
_cell.angle_alpha   90.00
_cell.angle_beta   90.00
_cell.angle_gamma   90.00
#
_symmetry.space_group_name_H-M   'P 1'
#
loop_
_entity.id
_entity.type
_entity.pdbx_description
1 polymer ?
#
loop_
_entity_poly.entity_id
_entity_poly.type
_entity_poly.pdbx_seq_one_letter_code
_entity_poly.pdbx_strand_id
1 'polypeptide(L)'
;MKKNTISKWIKRFSIMMIIVISIIFLVPKVVTYRRQVAKENIIDLALENKTLLDESIQNENYENALVLEWIEDTHMWKNDSEELVVEFYSTGYGIVSASIYTGIYYASSDKPIGFQGFADELTWNKKGWEWKEANGDNWYYTEKIADHWYYYEAGF
;
A
#
# COMPACT_ATOMS: atom_id res chain seq x y z
N MET A 1 23.85 -45.84 28.15
CA MET A 1 23.05 -45.60 26.91
C MET A 1 22.24 -44.30 26.86
N LYS A 2 21.75 -43.71 27.97
CA LYS A 2 20.90 -42.48 27.96
C LYS A 2 21.56 -41.18 27.43
N LYS A 3 22.88 -41.03 27.55
CA LYS A 3 23.60 -39.78 27.19
C LYS A 3 23.54 -39.45 25.68
N ASN A 4 23.46 -40.48 24.83
CA ASN A 4 23.49 -40.34 23.37
C ASN A 4 22.12 -39.97 22.78
N THR A 5 21.04 -40.22 23.51
CA THR A 5 19.68 -39.84 23.13
C THR A 5 19.42 -38.37 23.44
N ILE A 6 19.85 -37.90 24.62
CA ILE A 6 19.71 -36.50 25.04
C ILE A 6 20.47 -35.56 24.10
N SER A 7 21.71 -35.91 23.70
CA SER A 7 22.50 -35.09 22.76
C SER A 7 21.86 -35.01 21.36
N LYS A 8 21.20 -36.07 20.89
CA LYS A 8 20.44 -36.06 19.62
C LYS A 8 19.21 -35.15 19.71
N TRP A 9 18.49 -35.19 20.82
CA TRP A 9 17.34 -34.30 21.05
C TRP A 9 17.76 -32.83 21.14
N ILE A 10 18.85 -32.53 21.84
CA ILE A 10 19.41 -31.17 21.89
C ILE A 10 19.80 -30.69 20.49
N LYS A 11 20.50 -31.51 19.70
CA LYS A 11 20.86 -31.13 18.31
C LYS A 11 19.63 -30.87 17.44
N ARG A 12 18.61 -31.73 17.51
CA ARG A 12 17.34 -31.54 16.76
C ARG A 12 16.63 -30.26 17.19
N PHE A 13 16.59 -29.99 18.49
CA PHE A 13 16.01 -28.76 19.04
C PHE A 13 16.78 -27.51 18.58
N SER A 14 18.12 -27.54 18.62
CA SER A 14 18.95 -26.44 18.13
C SER A 14 18.75 -26.18 16.63
N ILE A 15 18.69 -27.23 15.80
CA ILE A 15 18.41 -27.08 14.36
C ILE A 15 17.04 -26.46 14.14
N MET A 16 16.01 -26.92 14.86
CA MET A 16 14.66 -26.37 14.77
C MET A 16 14.64 -24.88 15.17
N MET A 17 15.35 -24.50 16.25
CA MET A 17 15.45 -23.10 16.67
C MET A 17 16.11 -22.22 15.60
N ILE A 18 17.18 -22.70 14.95
CA ILE A 18 17.87 -21.99 13.87
C ILE A 18 16.92 -21.75 12.69
N ILE A 19 16.11 -22.76 12.33
CA ILE A 19 15.11 -22.63 11.26
C ILE A 19 14.06 -21.59 11.63
N VAL A 20 13.50 -21.66 12.83
CA VAL A 20 12.49 -20.70 13.31
C VAL A 20 13.05 -19.27 13.30
N ILE A 21 14.26 -19.08 13.83
CA ILE A 21 14.94 -17.78 13.81
C ILE A 21 15.14 -17.29 12.37
N SER A 22 15.58 -18.17 11.46
CA SER A 22 15.80 -17.81 10.06
C SER A 22 14.49 -17.35 9.40
N ILE A 23 13.37 -18.03 9.68
CA ILE A 23 12.04 -17.65 9.18
C ILE A 23 11.64 -16.27 9.73
N ILE A 24 11.82 -16.03 11.02
CA ILE A 24 11.50 -14.73 11.66
C ILE A 24 12.26 -13.58 10.99
N PHE A 25 13.50 -13.78 10.54
CA PHE A 25 14.27 -12.74 9.85
C PHE A 25 14.01 -12.64 8.35
N LEU A 26 13.63 -13.74 7.69
CA LEU A 26 13.39 -13.77 6.24
C LEU A 26 11.99 -13.31 5.86
N VAL A 27 10.96 -13.70 6.62
CA VAL A 27 9.56 -13.40 6.29
C VAL A 27 9.30 -11.89 6.18
N PRO A 28 9.71 -11.03 7.13
CA PRO A 28 9.50 -9.59 7.00
C PRO A 28 10.14 -9.02 5.73
N LYS A 29 11.36 -9.48 5.38
CA LYS A 29 12.05 -9.02 4.16
C LYS A 29 11.30 -9.43 2.90
N VAL A 30 10.78 -10.66 2.85
CA VAL A 30 9.99 -11.13 1.70
C VAL A 30 8.68 -10.34 1.59
N VAL A 31 8.02 -10.04 2.70
CA VAL A 31 6.80 -9.22 2.72
C VAL A 31 7.08 -7.80 2.24
N THR A 32 8.12 -7.14 2.77
CA THR A 32 8.52 -5.79 2.34
C THR A 32 8.91 -5.77 0.86
N TYR A 33 9.63 -6.78 0.38
CA TYR A 33 9.99 -6.89 -1.03
C TYR A 33 8.77 -7.05 -1.93
N ARG A 34 7.82 -7.93 -1.56
CA ARG A 34 6.58 -8.12 -2.32
C ARG A 34 5.74 -6.85 -2.36
N ARG A 35 5.62 -6.15 -1.23
CA ARG A 35 4.91 -4.86 -1.15
C ARG A 35 5.56 -3.83 -2.08
N GLN A 36 6.89 -3.72 -2.07
CA GLN A 36 7.62 -2.81 -2.96
C GLN A 36 7.38 -3.15 -4.44
N VAL A 37 7.44 -4.43 -4.82
CA VAL A 37 7.18 -4.86 -6.21
C VAL A 37 5.73 -4.60 -6.62
N ALA A 38 4.76 -4.89 -5.75
CA ALA A 38 3.35 -4.61 -6.01
C ALA A 38 3.09 -3.12 -6.22
N LYS A 39 3.71 -2.27 -5.38
CA LYS A 39 3.69 -0.82 -5.56
C LYS A 39 4.25 -0.40 -6.91
N GLU A 40 5.47 -0.82 -7.24
CA GLU A 40 6.12 -0.46 -8.50
C GLU A 40 5.26 -0.88 -9.70
N ASN A 41 4.67 -2.07 -9.68
CA ASN A 41 3.76 -2.53 -10.73
C ASN A 41 2.51 -1.63 -10.87
N ILE A 42 1.87 -1.23 -9.77
CA ILE A 42 0.70 -0.32 -9.82
C ILE A 42 1.10 1.04 -10.40
N ILE A 43 2.26 1.57 -10.00
CA ILE A 43 2.78 2.83 -10.52
C ILE A 43 3.05 2.73 -12.01
N ASP A 44 3.72 1.67 -12.46
CA ASP A 44 4.03 1.46 -13.88
C ASP A 44 2.73 1.35 -14.70
N LEU A 45 1.75 0.57 -14.23
CA LEU A 45 0.44 0.45 -14.88
C LEU A 45 -0.31 1.79 -14.93
N ALA A 46 -0.25 2.59 -13.88
CA ALA A 46 -0.86 3.91 -13.85
C ALA A 46 -0.21 4.86 -14.87
N LEU A 47 1.12 4.83 -14.99
CA LEU A 47 1.86 5.66 -15.93
C LEU A 47 1.65 5.20 -17.39
N GLU A 48 1.61 3.90 -17.63
CA GLU A 48 1.30 3.31 -18.95
C GLU A 48 -0.10 3.68 -19.44
N ASN A 49 -1.08 3.76 -18.52
CA ASN A 49 -2.48 4.08 -18.83
C ASN A 49 -2.85 5.54 -18.54
N LYS A 50 -1.86 6.43 -18.34
CA LYS A 50 -2.09 7.81 -17.87
C LYS A 50 -3.05 8.59 -18.76
N THR A 51 -2.98 8.43 -20.09
CA THR A 51 -3.89 9.12 -21.01
C THR A 51 -5.35 8.76 -20.75
N LEU A 52 -5.65 7.47 -20.58
CA LEU A 52 -7.01 7.00 -20.28
C LEU A 52 -7.48 7.50 -18.91
N LEU A 53 -6.60 7.48 -17.92
CA LEU A 53 -6.89 8.01 -16.58
C LEU A 53 -7.16 9.53 -16.62
N ASP A 54 -6.34 10.31 -17.32
CA ASP A 54 -6.54 11.75 -17.52
C ASP A 54 -7.87 12.03 -18.25
N GLU A 55 -8.20 11.25 -19.29
CA GLU A 55 -9.48 11.35 -20.01
C GLU A 55 -10.67 11.02 -19.09
N SER A 56 -10.50 10.08 -18.16
CA SER A 56 -11.54 9.71 -17.19
C SER A 56 -11.81 10.88 -16.23
N ILE A 57 -10.77 11.59 -15.80
CA ILE A 57 -10.90 12.82 -15.00
C ILE A 57 -11.56 13.93 -15.82
N GLN A 58 -11.09 14.20 -17.04
CA GLN A 58 -11.56 15.31 -17.88
C GLN A 58 -13.04 15.18 -18.28
N ASN A 59 -13.48 13.94 -18.55
CA ASN A 59 -14.85 13.67 -18.97
C ASN A 59 -15.78 13.32 -17.79
N GLU A 60 -15.25 13.31 -16.56
CA GLU A 60 -15.94 12.84 -15.35
C GLU A 60 -16.60 11.45 -15.55
N ASN A 61 -15.92 10.59 -16.32
CA ASN A 61 -16.38 9.25 -16.66
C ASN A 61 -15.35 8.22 -16.20
N TYR A 62 -15.55 7.72 -14.99
CA TYR A 62 -14.63 6.79 -14.32
C TYR A 62 -14.90 5.33 -14.66
N GLU A 63 -16.02 5.00 -15.31
CA GLU A 63 -16.29 3.63 -15.79
C GLU A 63 -15.24 3.18 -16.82
N ASN A 64 -14.68 4.13 -17.57
CA ASN A 64 -13.59 3.86 -18.50
C ASN A 64 -12.34 3.32 -17.79
N ALA A 65 -12.07 3.74 -16.56
CA ALA A 65 -10.93 3.25 -15.80
C ALA A 65 -11.14 1.81 -15.30
N LEU A 66 -12.39 1.40 -15.06
CA LEU A 66 -12.74 0.04 -14.60
C LEU A 66 -12.51 -1.04 -15.68
N VAL A 67 -12.21 -0.67 -16.92
CA VAL A 67 -11.75 -1.62 -17.94
C VAL A 67 -10.33 -2.11 -17.67
N LEU A 68 -9.57 -1.39 -16.84
CA LEU A 68 -8.23 -1.77 -16.42
C LEU A 68 -8.34 -2.79 -15.29
N GLU A 69 -7.94 -4.04 -15.55
CA GLU A 69 -8.10 -5.16 -14.61
C GLU A 69 -7.46 -4.94 -13.22
N TRP A 70 -6.48 -4.02 -13.14
CA TRP A 70 -5.81 -3.69 -11.89
C TRP A 70 -6.55 -2.63 -11.06
N ILE A 71 -7.65 -2.06 -11.55
CA ILE A 71 -8.54 -1.14 -10.83
C ILE A 71 -9.79 -1.93 -10.45
N GLU A 72 -9.98 -2.15 -9.16
CA GLU A 72 -11.13 -2.87 -8.60
C GLU A 72 -12.34 -1.94 -8.38
N ASP A 73 -12.11 -0.67 -8.02
CA ASP A 73 -13.18 0.30 -7.75
C ASP A 73 -12.72 1.75 -7.92
N THR A 74 -13.67 2.67 -8.01
CA THR A 74 -13.42 4.12 -8.07
C THR A 74 -14.25 4.87 -7.05
N HIS A 75 -13.62 5.76 -6.27
CA HIS A 75 -14.29 6.57 -5.27
C HIS A 75 -14.01 8.05 -5.48
N MET A 76 -15.04 8.89 -5.30
CA MET A 76 -14.90 10.34 -5.36
C MET A 76 -15.03 10.93 -3.97
N TRP A 77 -14.08 11.78 -3.64
CA TRP A 77 -14.04 12.50 -2.38
C TRP A 77 -13.91 14.00 -2.65
N LYS A 78 -14.39 14.79 -1.69
CA LYS A 78 -14.03 16.18 -1.56
C LYS A 78 -13.14 16.30 -0.34
N ASN A 79 -11.98 16.92 -0.48
CA ASN A 79 -11.18 17.25 0.70
C ASN A 79 -11.81 18.42 1.48
N ASP A 80 -11.21 18.78 2.61
CA ASP A 80 -11.67 19.89 3.46
C ASP A 80 -11.76 21.25 2.74
N SER A 81 -11.04 21.41 1.63
CA SER A 81 -11.06 22.60 0.77
C SER A 81 -12.04 22.51 -0.40
N GLU A 82 -12.93 21.51 -0.40
CA GLU A 82 -13.89 21.19 -1.48
C GLU A 82 -13.21 20.83 -2.82
N GLU A 83 -11.93 20.49 -2.79
CA GLU A 83 -11.17 20.10 -3.99
C GLU A 83 -11.46 18.64 -4.35
N LEU A 84 -11.57 18.37 -5.65
CA LEU A 84 -11.85 17.03 -6.17
C LEU A 84 -10.67 16.10 -5.93
N VAL A 85 -10.98 14.94 -5.35
CA VAL A 85 -10.09 13.79 -5.22
C VAL A 85 -10.80 12.58 -5.82
N VAL A 86 -10.15 11.90 -6.76
CA VAL A 86 -10.68 10.68 -7.37
C VAL A 86 -9.71 9.54 -7.08
N GLU A 87 -10.16 8.58 -6.31
CA GLU A 87 -9.42 7.38 -5.94
C GLU A 87 -9.75 6.24 -6.91
N PHE A 88 -8.72 5.54 -7.37
CA PHE A 88 -8.80 4.30 -8.13
C PHE A 88 -8.18 3.21 -7.27
N TYR A 89 -9.05 2.46 -6.60
CA TYR A 89 -8.67 1.39 -5.70
C TYR A 89 -8.20 0.18 -6.52
N SER A 90 -7.03 -0.34 -6.19
CA SER A 90 -6.40 -1.44 -6.95
C SER A 90 -6.59 -2.78 -6.26
N THR A 91 -6.16 -2.89 -5.01
CA THR A 91 -6.28 -4.15 -4.27
C THR A 91 -6.13 -3.95 -2.78
N GLY A 92 -6.64 -4.93 -2.03
CA GLY A 92 -6.66 -4.97 -0.59
C GLY A 92 -6.27 -6.36 -0.11
N TYR A 93 -5.32 -6.45 0.82
CA TYR A 93 -4.91 -7.73 1.39
C TYR A 93 -4.70 -7.64 2.90
N GLY A 94 -5.16 -8.66 3.62
CA GLY A 94 -5.02 -8.74 5.07
C GLY A 94 -6.10 -9.57 5.73
N ILE A 95 -6.07 -9.62 7.07
CA ILE A 95 -7.13 -10.20 7.90
C ILE A 95 -7.84 -9.01 8.52
N VAL A 96 -9.07 -8.69 8.09
CA VAL A 96 -9.97 -7.56 8.44
C VAL A 96 -9.48 -6.43 9.38
N SER A 97 -8.85 -6.70 10.52
CA SER A 97 -8.18 -5.72 11.41
C SER A 97 -6.68 -5.52 11.12
N ALA A 98 -6.21 -5.88 9.92
CA ALA A 98 -4.83 -5.81 9.46
C ALA A 98 -4.81 -5.76 7.93
N SER A 99 -5.72 -4.99 7.35
CA SER A 99 -5.93 -4.87 5.90
C SER A 99 -5.13 -3.71 5.35
N ILE A 100 -4.38 -3.96 4.29
CA ILE A 100 -3.67 -2.94 3.53
C ILE A 100 -4.42 -2.72 2.23
N TYR A 101 -4.88 -1.50 2.00
CA TYR A 101 -5.52 -1.03 0.78
C TYR A 101 -4.52 -0.23 -0.03
N THR A 102 -4.50 -0.46 -1.34
CA THR A 102 -3.55 0.19 -2.25
C THR A 102 -4.25 0.62 -3.52
N GLY A 103 -3.75 1.70 -4.11
CA GLY A 103 -4.28 2.23 -5.36
C GLY A 103 -3.57 3.50 -5.76
N ILE A 104 -4.21 4.26 -6.65
CA ILE A 104 -3.79 5.61 -7.03
C ILE A 104 -4.92 6.59 -6.78
N TYR A 105 -4.59 7.87 -6.73
CA TYR A 105 -5.60 8.93 -6.77
C TYR A 105 -5.14 10.12 -7.59
N TYR A 106 -6.14 10.83 -8.12
CA TYR A 106 -6.01 12.15 -8.69
C TYR A 106 -6.38 13.20 -7.63
N ALA A 107 -5.56 14.24 -7.48
CA ALA A 107 -5.85 15.40 -6.66
C ALA A 107 -5.78 16.68 -7.50
N SER A 108 -6.91 17.37 -7.63
CA SER A 108 -7.02 18.59 -8.42
C SER A 108 -6.07 19.72 -7.98
N SER A 109 -5.65 19.73 -6.72
CA SER A 109 -4.71 20.72 -6.18
C SER A 109 -3.23 20.38 -6.32
N ASP A 110 -2.90 19.21 -6.88
CA ASP A 110 -1.51 18.70 -7.00
C ASP A 110 -0.77 18.70 -5.66
N LYS A 111 -1.49 18.33 -4.60
CA LYS A 111 -0.97 18.16 -3.24
C LYS A 111 -1.34 16.78 -2.73
N PRO A 112 -0.50 16.19 -1.85
CA PRO A 112 -0.82 14.93 -1.23
C PRO A 112 -2.07 15.07 -0.35
N ILE A 113 -2.99 14.11 -0.46
CA ILE A 113 -4.22 14.04 0.32
C ILE A 113 -4.20 12.78 1.19
N GLY A 114 -4.77 12.85 2.40
CA GLY A 114 -4.93 11.68 3.24
C GLY A 114 -5.94 10.68 2.67
N PHE A 115 -6.03 9.50 3.30
CA PHE A 115 -6.94 8.46 2.85
C PHE A 115 -8.40 8.95 2.81
N GLN A 116 -9.13 8.62 1.74
CA GLN A 116 -10.54 9.02 1.53
C GLN A 116 -10.81 10.54 1.65
N GLY A 117 -9.81 11.38 1.37
CA GLY A 117 -9.98 12.83 1.38
C GLY A 117 -9.75 13.51 2.74
N PHE A 118 -9.41 12.77 3.80
CA PHE A 118 -9.16 13.35 5.12
C PHE A 118 -7.87 14.20 5.14
N ALA A 119 -7.94 15.35 5.81
CA ALA A 119 -6.80 16.26 5.99
C ALA A 119 -5.95 15.86 7.22
N ASP A 120 -5.38 14.66 7.18
CA ASP A 120 -4.38 14.27 8.16
C ASP A 120 -3.07 15.07 7.95
N GLU A 121 -2.35 15.36 9.04
CA GLU A 121 -1.02 16.00 8.97
C GLU A 121 0.01 15.04 8.37
N LEU A 122 0.02 14.98 7.04
CA LEU A 122 0.95 14.21 6.25
C LEU A 122 2.38 14.75 6.39
N THR A 123 3.28 13.93 6.90
CA THR A 123 4.69 14.28 7.09
C THR A 123 5.53 13.70 5.97
N TRP A 124 6.36 14.54 5.32
CA TRP A 124 7.29 14.08 4.30
C TRP A 124 8.29 13.05 4.88
N ASN A 125 8.38 11.88 4.24
CA ASN A 125 9.36 10.84 4.53
C ASN A 125 9.96 10.29 3.22
N LYS A 126 11.22 10.68 2.96
CA LYS A 126 12.06 10.23 1.84
C LYS A 126 11.44 10.47 0.45
N LYS A 127 10.55 9.58 0.01
CA LYS A 127 9.99 9.53 -1.34
C LYS A 127 8.53 9.97 -1.39
N GLY A 128 7.85 10.03 -0.24
CA GLY A 128 6.45 10.39 -0.16
C GLY A 128 6.10 11.00 1.19
N TRP A 129 4.82 11.02 1.51
CA TRP A 129 4.28 11.49 2.77
C TRP A 129 3.66 10.34 3.55
N GLU A 130 3.75 10.41 4.86
CA GLU A 130 3.24 9.40 5.78
C GLU A 130 2.39 10.03 6.87
N TRP A 131 1.40 9.27 7.33
CA TRP A 131 0.70 9.52 8.58
C TRP A 131 0.59 8.22 9.38
N LYS A 132 0.59 8.34 10.70
CA LYS A 132 0.42 7.24 11.64
C LYS A 132 -0.48 7.70 12.77
N GLU A 133 -1.44 6.87 13.12
CA GLU A 133 -2.30 7.13 14.27
C GLU A 133 -1.50 7.12 15.57
N ALA A 134 -1.72 8.12 16.43
CA ALA A 134 -0.92 8.30 17.64
C ALA A 134 -1.11 7.16 18.66
N ASN A 135 -2.30 6.57 18.73
CA ASN A 135 -2.67 5.54 19.72
C ASN A 135 -3.32 4.31 19.07
N GLY A 136 -2.98 4.03 17.81
CA GLY A 136 -3.48 2.87 17.08
C GLY A 136 -2.46 2.34 16.09
N ASP A 137 -2.89 1.42 15.26
CA ASP A 137 -2.08 0.77 14.22
C ASP A 137 -2.44 1.24 12.81
N ASN A 138 -3.35 2.20 12.68
CA ASN A 138 -3.66 2.82 11.40
C ASN A 138 -2.47 3.63 10.88
N TRP A 139 -2.20 3.51 9.58
CA TRP A 139 -1.16 4.27 8.92
C TRP A 139 -1.52 4.53 7.46
N TYR A 140 -0.92 5.58 6.91
CA TYR A 140 -1.10 5.97 5.52
C TYR A 140 0.24 6.37 4.91
N TYR A 141 0.43 6.03 3.65
CA TYR A 141 1.54 6.47 2.81
C TYR A 141 1.01 6.93 1.46
N THR A 142 1.56 8.03 0.95
CA THR A 142 1.32 8.47 -0.43
C THR A 142 2.57 9.02 -1.07
N GLU A 143 2.76 8.82 -2.37
CA GLU A 143 3.85 9.45 -3.13
C GLU A 143 3.36 9.98 -4.47
N LYS A 144 3.93 11.10 -4.91
CA LYS A 144 3.61 11.68 -6.22
C LYS A 144 4.23 10.81 -7.32
N ILE A 145 3.44 10.44 -8.31
CA ILE A 145 3.88 9.61 -9.45
C ILE A 145 3.85 10.37 -10.78
N ALA A 146 2.94 11.34 -10.92
CA ALA A 146 2.90 12.31 -12.01
C ALA A 146 2.16 13.58 -11.54
N ASP A 147 2.06 14.60 -12.40
CA ASP A 147 1.27 15.79 -12.08
C ASP A 147 -0.17 15.43 -11.75
N HIS A 148 -0.64 15.87 -10.58
CA HIS A 148 -1.92 15.54 -9.96
C HIS A 148 -2.14 14.09 -9.56
N TRP A 149 -1.22 13.17 -9.88
CA TRP A 149 -1.39 11.74 -9.66
C TRP A 149 -0.46 11.22 -8.56
N TYR A 150 -1.04 10.44 -7.68
CA TYR A 150 -0.38 9.90 -6.51
C TYR A 150 -0.67 8.41 -6.35
N TYR A 151 0.30 7.67 -5.85
CA TYR A 151 0.10 6.34 -5.31
C TYR A 151 -0.26 6.42 -3.83
N TYR A 152 -1.01 5.44 -3.30
CA TYR A 152 -1.27 5.33 -1.88
C TYR A 152 -1.25 3.90 -1.33
N GLU A 153 -1.00 3.81 -0.02
CA GLU A 153 -1.24 2.63 0.81
C GLU A 153 -1.88 3.07 2.13
N ALA A 154 -2.93 2.37 2.56
CA ALA A 154 -3.60 2.60 3.84
C ALA A 154 -3.72 1.29 4.62
N GLY A 155 -3.28 1.27 5.88
CA GLY A 155 -3.39 0.12 6.77
C GLY A 155 -4.36 0.37 7.92
N PHE A 156 -5.18 -0.63 8.25
CA PHE A 156 -6.17 -0.66 9.34
C PHE A 156 -6.21 -2.01 10.04
#